data_AF-A0A7J3D2E8-F1
#
_entry.id   AF-A0A7J3D2E8-F1
#
_cell.length_a   1.000
_cell.length_b   1.000
_cell.length_c   1.000
_cell.angle_alpha   90.00
_cell.angle_beta   90.00
_cell.angle_gamma   90.00
#
_symmetry.space_group_name_H-M   'P 1'
#
loop_
_entity.id
_entity.type
_entity.pdbx_description
1 polymer ?
#
loop_
_entity_poly.entity_id
_entity_poly.type
_entity_poly.pdbx_seq_one_letter_code
_entity_poly.pdbx_strand_id
1 'polypeptide(L)'
;MEMIKDLLLNIAGTEWIWIVVVLVVLLFGASKIPEVARSIGKATGEFQRGKMEIQKEIEAAAKEMNKTPERLKLEEAARAFGIDPAGKTDEQLKEEIKKAA
;
A
#
# COMPACT_ATOMS: atom_id res chain seq x y z
N MET A 1 43.18 -9.76 28.01
CA MET A 1 42.13 -10.11 29.00
C MET A 1 40.76 -9.64 28.53
N GLU A 2 40.63 -8.42 28.00
CA GLU A 2 39.41 -7.90 27.37
C GLU A 2 38.84 -8.83 26.28
N MET A 3 39.68 -9.29 25.34
CA MET A 3 39.26 -10.22 24.27
C MET A 3 38.69 -11.57 24.78
N ILE A 4 39.11 -12.03 25.96
CA ILE A 4 38.57 -13.25 26.59
C ILE A 4 37.22 -12.95 27.26
N LYS A 5 37.07 -11.75 27.84
CA LYS A 5 35.79 -11.29 28.39
C LYS A 5 34.75 -11.13 27.29
N ASP A 6 35.09 -10.53 26.16
CA ASP A 6 34.18 -10.36 25.01
C ASP A 6 33.78 -11.70 24.41
N LEU A 7 34.71 -12.66 24.34
CA LEU A 7 34.42 -14.02 23.89
C LEU A 7 33.47 -14.75 24.87
N LEU A 8 33.68 -14.60 26.17
CA LEU A 8 32.78 -15.14 27.21
C LEU A 8 31.42 -14.46 27.22
N LEU A 9 31.34 -13.13 27.01
CA LEU A 9 30.09 -12.37 26.98
C LEU A 9 29.24 -12.69 25.75
N ASN A 10 29.86 -12.92 24.59
CA ASN A 10 29.15 -13.33 23.38
C ASN A 10 28.63 -14.77 23.46
N ILE A 11 29.42 -15.69 24.02
CA ILE A 11 28.98 -17.07 24.29
C ILE A 11 27.85 -17.06 25.34
N ALA A 12 28.07 -16.40 26.49
CA ALA A 12 27.08 -16.23 27.55
C ALA A 12 25.78 -15.57 27.06
N GLY A 13 25.89 -14.50 26.27
CA GLY A 13 24.73 -13.74 25.75
C GLY A 13 23.86 -14.55 24.79
N THR A 14 24.46 -15.41 23.97
CA THR A 14 23.73 -16.26 23.02
C THR A 14 22.93 -17.36 23.74
N GLU A 15 23.45 -17.88 24.84
CA GLU A 15 22.78 -18.88 25.67
C GLU A 15 21.53 -18.30 26.35
N TRP A 16 21.57 -17.05 26.81
CA TRP A 16 20.39 -16.36 27.34
C TRP A 16 19.25 -16.24 26.32
N ILE A 17 19.57 -16.01 25.03
CA ILE A 17 18.55 -15.97 23.97
C ILE A 17 17.83 -17.31 23.86
N TRP A 18 18.56 -18.43 23.88
CA TRP A 18 17.96 -19.75 23.84
C TRP A 18 17.10 -20.05 25.06
N ILE A 19 17.54 -19.65 26.26
CA ILE A 19 16.74 -19.80 27.49
C ILE A 19 15.41 -19.05 27.37
N VAL A 20 15.43 -17.80 26.90
CA VAL A 20 14.20 -17.01 26.70
C VAL A 20 13.29 -17.64 25.65
N VAL A 21 13.85 -18.10 24.53
CA VAL A 21 13.07 -18.78 23.47
C VAL A 21 12.42 -20.04 24.01
N VAL A 22 13.16 -20.89 24.74
CA VAL A 22 12.63 -22.10 25.36
C VAL A 22 11.52 -21.76 26.36
N LEU A 23 11.73 -20.75 27.21
CA LEU A 23 10.71 -20.31 28.17
C LEU A 23 9.42 -19.85 27.47
N VAL A 24 9.54 -19.02 26.43
CA VAL A 24 8.41 -18.56 25.61
C VAL A 24 7.70 -19.75 24.96
N VAL A 25 8.46 -20.71 24.41
CA VAL A 25 7.90 -21.93 23.81
C VAL A 25 7.21 -22.82 24.85
N LEU A 26 7.71 -22.91 26.08
CA LEU A 26 7.06 -23.69 27.14
C LEU A 26 5.76 -23.02 27.61
N LEU A 27 5.74 -21.69 27.72
CA LEU A 27 4.56 -20.94 28.16
C LEU A 27 3.45 -20.89 27.11
N PHE A 28 3.82 -20.67 25.85
CA PHE A 28 2.86 -20.41 24.76
C PHE A 28 2.77 -21.54 23.73
N GLY A 29 3.74 -22.44 23.68
CA GLY A 29 3.86 -23.48 22.66
C GLY A 29 4.64 -23.00 21.42
N ALA A 30 5.37 -23.93 20.79
CA ALA A 30 6.17 -23.63 19.59
C ALA A 30 5.33 -23.16 18.40
N SER A 31 4.03 -23.50 18.37
CA SER A 31 3.11 -23.13 17.30
C SER A 31 2.64 -21.67 17.35
N LYS A 32 2.76 -20.99 18.50
CA LYS A 32 2.23 -19.62 18.64
C LYS A 32 3.04 -18.57 17.90
N ILE A 33 4.36 -18.72 17.81
CA ILE A 33 5.21 -17.77 17.07
C ILE A 33 4.84 -17.75 15.57
N PRO A 34 4.75 -18.90 14.86
CA PRO A 34 4.29 -18.93 13.48
C PRO A 34 2.86 -18.43 13.28
N GLU A 35 1.96 -18.71 14.22
CA GLU A 35 0.55 -18.29 14.16
C GLU A 35 0.41 -16.77 14.23
N VAL A 36 1.13 -16.13 15.16
CA VAL A 36 1.18 -14.67 15.31
C VAL A 36 1.83 -14.00 14.09
N ALA A 37 2.94 -14.56 13.59
CA ALA A 37 3.57 -14.04 12.38
C ALA A 37 2.62 -14.08 11.17
N ARG A 38 1.86 -15.18 11.01
CA ARG A 38 0.85 -15.32 9.94
C ARG A 38 -0.31 -14.33 10.12
N SER A 39 -0.81 -14.13 11.33
CA SER A 39 -1.93 -13.20 11.57
C SER A 39 -1.52 -11.75 11.33
N ILE A 40 -0.33 -11.34 11.81
CA ILE A 40 0.25 -10.02 11.54
C ILE A 40 0.52 -9.83 10.05
N GLY A 41 1.04 -10.84 9.37
CA GLY A 41 1.27 -10.80 7.93
C GLY A 41 -0.02 -10.59 7.13
N LYS A 42 -1.09 -11.31 7.50
CA LYS A 42 -2.42 -11.11 6.91
C LYS A 42 -2.97 -9.71 7.19
N ALA A 43 -2.95 -9.28 8.45
CA ALA A 43 -3.45 -7.96 8.85
C ALA A 43 -2.73 -6.82 8.11
N THR A 44 -1.39 -6.89 8.06
CA THR A 44 -0.57 -5.93 7.31
C THR A 44 -0.89 -5.96 5.81
N GLY A 45 -1.06 -7.16 5.23
CA GLY A 45 -1.40 -7.33 3.82
C GLY A 45 -2.74 -6.69 3.46
N GLU A 46 -3.79 -6.98 4.24
CA GLU A 46 -5.12 -6.40 4.04
C GLU A 46 -5.12 -4.88 4.28
N PHE A 47 -4.40 -4.41 5.30
CA PHE A 47 -4.25 -2.97 5.56
C PHE A 47 -3.62 -2.23 4.38
N GLN A 48 -2.54 -2.77 3.80
CA GLN A 48 -1.88 -2.15 2.65
C GLN A 48 -2.76 -2.16 1.40
N ARG A 49 -3.55 -3.22 1.18
CA ARG A 49 -4.55 -3.27 0.09
C ARG A 49 -5.62 -2.21 0.26
N GLY A 50 -6.23 -2.14 1.45
CA GLY A 50 -7.24 -1.12 1.75
C GLY A 50 -6.68 0.30 1.62
N LYS A 51 -5.44 0.55 2.07
CA LYS A 51 -4.77 1.83 1.89
C LYS A 51 -4.60 2.22 0.42
N MET A 52 -4.21 1.28 -0.45
CA MET A 52 -4.07 1.54 -1.89
C MET A 52 -5.41 1.85 -2.55
N GLU A 53 -6.47 1.14 -2.17
CA GLU A 53 -7.82 1.37 -2.69
C GLU A 53 -8.34 2.75 -2.28
N ILE A 54 -8.24 3.09 -0.99
CA ILE A 54 -8.59 4.42 -0.48
C ILE A 54 -7.78 5.52 -1.19
N GLN A 55 -6.48 5.32 -1.42
CA GLN A 55 -5.66 6.30 -2.11
C GLN A 55 -6.15 6.54 -3.55
N LYS A 56 -6.54 5.47 -4.27
CA LYS A 56 -7.10 5.58 -5.62
C LYS A 56 -8.45 6.28 -5.62
N GLU A 57 -9.30 5.98 -4.65
CA GLU A 57 -10.60 6.64 -4.51
C GLU A 57 -10.45 8.14 -4.20
N ILE A 58 -9.53 8.49 -3.30
CA ILE A 58 -9.23 9.89 -2.97
C ILE A 58 -8.69 10.63 -4.20
N GLU A 59 -7.79 10.01 -4.96
CA GLU A 59 -7.23 10.60 -6.19
C GLU A 59 -8.32 10.81 -7.26
N ALA A 60 -9.20 9.81 -7.44
CA ALA A 60 -10.33 9.91 -8.35
C ALA A 60 -11.32 11.00 -7.91
N ALA A 61 -11.68 11.05 -6.63
CA ALA A 61 -12.58 12.06 -6.08
C ALA A 61 -12.00 13.47 -6.17
N ALA A 62 -10.69 13.64 -5.89
CA ALA A 62 -10.00 14.91 -6.04
C ALA A 62 -9.97 15.36 -7.51
N LYS A 63 -9.79 14.43 -8.45
CA LYS A 63 -9.83 14.72 -9.89
C LYS A 63 -11.22 15.18 -10.33
N GLU A 64 -12.29 14.54 -9.86
CA GLU A 64 -13.67 14.94 -10.16
C GLU A 64 -14.03 16.29 -9.53
N MET A 65 -13.64 16.55 -8.27
CA MET A 65 -13.90 17.84 -7.60
C MET A 65 -13.22 19.04 -8.27
N ASN A 66 -12.07 18.83 -8.93
CA ASN A 66 -11.32 19.89 -9.60
C ASN A 66 -11.73 20.11 -11.07
N LYS A 67 -12.75 19.40 -11.59
CA LYS A 67 -13.26 19.67 -12.94
C LYS A 67 -14.07 20.95 -12.97
N THR A 68 -13.77 21.83 -13.92
CA THR A 68 -14.57 23.02 -14.17
C THR A 68 -15.89 22.65 -14.86
N PRO A 69 -16.95 23.48 -14.75
CA PRO A 69 -18.20 23.27 -15.49
C PRO A 69 -18.00 23.21 -17.02
N GLU A 70 -16.98 23.89 -17.55
CA GLU A 70 -16.62 23.84 -18.96
C GLU A 70 -16.00 22.49 -19.34
N ARG A 71 -15.07 21.98 -18.53
CA ARG A 71 -14.49 20.64 -18.67
C ARG A 71 -15.58 19.58 -18.73
N LEU A 72 -16.56 19.61 -17.82
CA LEU A 72 -17.67 18.64 -17.79
C LEU A 72 -18.46 18.62 -19.11
N LYS A 73 -18.78 19.79 -19.67
CA LYS A 73 -19.49 19.90 -20.97
C LYS A 73 -18.65 19.37 -22.13
N LEU A 74 -17.34 19.61 -22.11
CA LEU A 74 -16.43 19.07 -23.12
C LEU A 74 -16.37 17.55 -23.02
N GLU A 75 -16.27 16.99 -21.81
CA GLU A 75 -16.28 15.53 -21.59
C GLU A 75 -17.61 14.89 -22.03
N GLU A 76 -18.74 15.56 -21.81
CA GLU A 76 -20.06 15.11 -22.25
C GLU A 76 -20.19 15.13 -23.78
N ALA A 77 -19.75 16.21 -24.43
CA ALA A 77 -19.72 16.31 -25.89
C ALA A 77 -18.79 15.24 -26.50
N ALA A 78 -17.58 15.06 -25.95
CA ALA A 78 -16.64 14.02 -26.38
C ALA A 78 -17.27 12.63 -26.33
N ARG A 79 -17.95 12.29 -25.23
CA ARG A 79 -18.65 11.00 -25.08
C ARG A 79 -19.77 10.81 -26.11
N ALA A 80 -20.52 11.88 -26.44
CA ALA A 80 -21.56 11.82 -27.47
C ALA A 80 -21.00 11.48 -28.87
N PHE A 81 -19.75 11.86 -29.14
CA PHE A 81 -19.02 11.51 -30.36
C PHE A 81 -18.17 10.22 -30.22
N GLY A 82 -18.30 9.47 -29.13
CA GLY A 82 -17.55 8.23 -28.89
C GLY A 82 -16.06 8.43 -28.54
N ILE A 83 -15.66 9.65 -28.16
CA ILE A 83 -14.29 9.99 -27.77
C ILE A 83 -14.14 9.80 -26.25
N ASP A 84 -13.12 9.04 -25.82
CA ASP A 84 -12.79 8.91 -24.39
C ASP A 84 -12.09 10.19 -23.87
N PRO A 85 -12.68 10.90 -22.89
CA PRO A 85 -12.07 12.11 -22.33
C PRO A 85 -10.95 11.85 -21.32
N ALA A 86 -10.76 10.60 -20.88
CA ALA A 86 -9.79 10.27 -19.84
C ALA A 86 -8.34 10.58 -20.27
N GLY A 87 -7.66 11.41 -19.48
CA GLY A 87 -6.24 11.72 -19.68
C GLY A 87 -5.94 12.76 -20.77
N LYS A 88 -6.95 13.30 -21.45
CA LYS A 88 -6.80 14.34 -22.48
C LYS A 88 -6.98 15.73 -21.90
N THR A 89 -6.27 16.75 -22.42
CA THR A 89 -6.48 18.15 -22.03
C THR A 89 -7.74 18.75 -22.67
N ASP A 90 -8.18 19.90 -22.18
CA ASP A 90 -9.37 20.60 -22.71
C ASP A 90 -9.16 20.98 -24.19
N GLU A 91 -7.95 21.38 -24.58
CA GLU A 91 -7.62 21.70 -25.97
C GLU A 91 -7.67 20.46 -26.86
N GLN A 92 -7.13 19.33 -26.38
CA GLN A 92 -7.15 18.06 -27.11
C GLN A 92 -8.58 17.56 -27.34
N LEU A 93 -9.44 17.67 -26.32
CA LEU A 93 -10.87 17.34 -26.47
C LEU A 93 -11.53 18.23 -27.52
N LYS A 94 -11.33 19.55 -27.45
CA LYS A 94 -11.92 20.51 -28.39
C LYS A 94 -11.49 20.21 -29.84
N GLU A 95 -10.21 19.92 -30.04
CA GLU A 95 -9.64 19.51 -31.32
C GLU A 95 -10.26 18.23 -31.87
N GLU A 96 -10.38 17.18 -31.04
CA GLU A 96 -10.92 15.89 -31.47
C GLU A 96 -12.43 15.96 -31.73
N ILE A 97 -13.20 16.65 -30.89
CA ILE A 97 -14.64 16.88 -31.11
C ILE A 97 -14.85 17.61 -32.43
N LYS A 98 -14.02 18.63 -32.75
CA LYS A 98 -14.12 19.37 -34.01
C LYS A 98 -13.76 18.53 -35.24
N LYS A 99 -12.89 17.52 -35.09
CA LYS A 99 -12.54 16.59 -36.16
C LYS A 99 -13.61 15.50 -36.36
N ALA A 100 -14.39 15.20 -35.32
CA ALA A 100 -15.44 14.18 -35.33
C ALA A 100 -16.83 14.73 -35.67
N ALA A 101 -17.06 16.03 -35.45
CA ALA A 101 -18.26 16.77 -35.85
C ALA A 101 -18.25 17.16 -37.34
#